data_AF-A0A929XRK9-F1
#
_entry.id   AF-A0A929XRK9-F1
#
_cell.length_a   1.000
_cell.length_b   1.000
_cell.length_c   1.000
_cell.angle_alpha   90.00
_cell.angle_beta   90.00
_cell.angle_gamma   90.00
#
_symmetry.space_group_name_H-M   'P 1'
#
loop_
_entity.id
_entity.type
_entity.pdbx_description
1 polymer ?
#
loop_
_entity_poly.entity_id
_entity_poly.type
_entity_poly.pdbx_seq_one_letter_code
_entity_poly.pdbx_strand_id
1 'polypeptide(L)'
;MKGKIRKGVSGFYYLDAGDGRVYICRAKGIFRKQGIKPLVGDDAEFEVVHEQDAEGSLTRILPRKNAILRPPVANVDQALVVFAIKRPNPSFYLLDRFLIMMKQQNLPVLICFNKGDISS
;
A
#
# COMPACT_ATOMS: atom_id res chain seq x y z
N MET A 1 -8.23 -15.05 11.55
CA MET A 1 -8.75 -14.57 10.25
C MET A 1 -7.62 -14.01 9.41
N LYS A 2 -7.84 -13.86 8.10
CA LYS A 2 -6.91 -13.20 7.16
C LYS A 2 -7.57 -11.93 6.63
N GLY A 3 -6.78 -10.90 6.40
CA GLY A 3 -7.27 -9.66 5.81
C GLY A 3 -6.14 -8.78 5.30
N LYS A 4 -6.52 -7.69 4.62
CA LYS A 4 -5.59 -6.72 4.07
C LYS A 4 -5.64 -5.41 4.85
N ILE A 5 -4.49 -4.88 5.23
CA ILE A 5 -4.40 -3.59 5.93
C ILE A 5 -4.76 -2.46 4.95
N ARG A 6 -5.89 -1.78 5.16
CA ARG A 6 -6.33 -0.64 4.34
C ARG A 6 -5.88 0.71 4.89
N LYS A 7 -5.65 0.78 6.22
CA LYS A 7 -5.26 2.00 6.92
C LYS A 7 -4.40 1.65 8.13
N GLY A 8 -3.41 2.48 8.43
CA GLY A 8 -2.62 2.41 9.64
C GLY A 8 -2.49 3.80 10.27
N VAL A 9 -2.96 3.97 11.52
CA VAL A 9 -2.90 5.24 12.26
C VAL A 9 -2.61 4.95 13.73
N SER A 10 -1.60 5.62 14.29
CA SER A 10 -1.28 5.57 15.73
C SER A 10 -1.17 4.16 16.33
N GLY A 11 -0.64 3.20 15.57
CA GLY A 11 -0.47 1.80 16.00
C GLY A 11 -1.72 0.92 15.85
N PHE A 12 -2.82 1.48 15.33
CA PHE A 12 -4.01 0.76 14.91
C PHE A 12 -3.96 0.48 13.41
N TYR A 13 -4.35 -0.73 13.04
CA TYR A 13 -4.38 -1.22 11.67
C TYR A 13 -5.81 -1.69 11.35
N TYR A 14 -6.36 -1.17 10.26
CA TYR A 14 -7.72 -1.47 9.82
C TYR A 14 -7.65 -2.55 8.75
N LEU A 15 -8.13 -3.75 9.08
CA LEU A 15 -8.06 -4.91 8.20
C LEU A 15 -9.42 -5.18 7.57
N ASP A 16 -9.41 -5.34 6.26
CA ASP A 16 -10.54 -5.81 5.49
C ASP A 16 -10.38 -7.31 5.24
N ALA A 17 -11.32 -8.10 5.78
CA ALA A 17 -11.30 -9.56 5.69
C ALA A 17 -12.08 -10.11 4.48
N GLY A 18 -12.67 -9.23 3.65
CA GLY A 18 -13.48 -9.62 2.49
C GLY A 18 -14.91 -10.05 2.82
N ASP A 19 -15.32 -9.96 4.09
CA ASP A 19 -16.68 -10.24 4.58
C ASP A 19 -17.56 -8.98 4.67
N GLY A 20 -17.06 -7.85 4.16
CA GLY A 20 -17.73 -6.55 4.23
C GLY A 20 -17.52 -5.81 5.55
N ARG A 21 -16.79 -6.38 6.51
CA ARG A 21 -16.44 -5.72 7.78
C ARG A 21 -14.99 -5.23 7.77
N VAL A 22 -14.73 -4.22 8.60
CA VAL A 22 -13.37 -3.72 8.85
C VAL A 22 -13.04 -3.92 10.32
N TYR A 23 -11.97 -4.66 10.56
CA TYR A 23 -11.50 -4.99 11.90
C TYR A 23 -10.40 -4.03 12.34
N ILE A 24 -10.52 -3.48 13.55
CA ILE A 24 -9.52 -2.59 14.14
C ILE A 24 -8.54 -3.45 14.95
N CYS A 25 -7.34 -3.62 14.42
CA CYS A 25 -6.34 -4.47 15.04
C CYS A 25 -5.16 -3.69 15.61
N ARG A 26 -4.64 -4.15 16.76
CA ARG A 26 -3.37 -3.69 17.32
C ARG A 26 -2.25 -4.67 16.98
N ALA A 27 -1.07 -4.15 16.66
CA ALA A 27 0.12 -4.97 16.48
C ALA A 27 0.68 -5.44 17.82
N LYS A 28 0.86 -6.75 17.99
CA LYS A 28 1.57 -7.31 19.15
C LYS A 28 3.01 -6.77 19.19
N GLY A 29 3.56 -6.57 20.40
CA GLY A 29 4.93 -6.06 20.58
C GLY A 29 6.03 -6.92 19.92
N ILE A 30 5.71 -8.17 19.57
CA ILE A 30 6.59 -9.08 18.83
C ILE A 30 7.05 -8.51 17.49
N PHE A 31 6.21 -7.74 16.80
CA PHE A 31 6.57 -7.10 15.53
C PHE A 31 7.71 -6.08 15.71
N ARG A 32 7.68 -5.32 16.81
CA ARG A 32 8.78 -4.39 17.15
C ARG A 32 10.07 -5.15 17.44
N LYS A 33 10.01 -6.27 18.18
CA LYS A 33 11.18 -7.12 18.46
C LYS A 33 11.77 -7.74 17.19
N GLN A 34 10.94 -8.08 16.22
CA GLN A 34 11.36 -8.64 14.93
C GLN A 34 11.78 -7.57 13.91
N GLY A 35 11.68 -6.28 14.24
CA GLY A 35 11.94 -5.19 13.30
C GLY A 35 10.93 -5.10 12.15
N ILE A 36 9.81 -5.81 12.24
CA ILE A 36 8.77 -5.83 11.20
C ILE A 36 7.80 -4.70 11.48
N LYS A 37 7.77 -3.71 10.58
CA LYS A 37 6.75 -2.66 10.58
C LYS A 37 5.59 -3.07 9.66
N PRO A 38 4.36 -3.22 10.18
CA PRO A 38 3.18 -3.41 9.32
C PRO A 38 2.93 -2.18 8.45
N LEU A 39 2.57 -2.40 7.19
CA LEU A 39 2.34 -1.41 6.15
C LEU A 39 0.91 -1.49 5.63
N VAL A 40 0.40 -0.39 5.07
CA VAL A 40 -0.82 -0.44 4.26
C VAL A 40 -0.56 -1.36 3.06
N GLY A 41 -1.54 -2.18 2.69
CA GLY A 41 -1.45 -3.18 1.62
C GLY A 41 -0.90 -4.54 2.06
N ASP A 42 -0.36 -4.67 3.27
CA ASP A 42 0.03 -5.96 3.83
C ASP A 42 -1.17 -6.90 3.91
N ASP A 43 -0.97 -8.14 3.46
CA ASP A 43 -1.83 -9.25 3.80
C ASP A 43 -1.38 -9.79 5.16
N ALA A 44 -2.31 -9.96 6.08
CA ALA A 44 -2.01 -10.25 7.47
C ALA A 44 -3.01 -11.23 8.08
N GLU A 45 -2.55 -11.96 9.09
CA GLU A 45 -3.38 -12.76 9.97
C GLU A 45 -3.64 -12.00 11.27
N PHE A 46 -4.86 -12.14 11.77
CA PHE A 46 -5.28 -11.53 13.02
C PHE A 46 -6.28 -12.42 13.77
N GLU A 47 -6.35 -12.26 15.08
CA GLU A 47 -7.33 -12.89 15.96
C GLU A 47 -8.36 -11.85 16.38
N VAL A 48 -9.65 -12.17 16.31
CA VAL A 48 -10.70 -11.31 16.83
C VAL A 48 -10.72 -11.46 18.35
N VAL A 49 -10.68 -10.33 19.05
CA VAL A 49 -10.69 -10.26 20.52
C VAL A 49 -12.07 -9.88 21.02
N HIS A 50 -12.72 -8.93 20.34
CA HIS A 50 -14.10 -8.51 20.62
C HIS A 50 -14.92 -8.50 19.33
N GLU A 51 -15.80 -9.48 19.18
CA GLU A 51 -16.61 -9.67 17.97
C GLU A 51 -17.62 -8.53 17.75
N GLN A 52 -18.21 -8.01 18.83
CA GLN A 52 -19.22 -6.93 18.77
C GLN A 52 -18.63 -5.61 18.27
N ASP A 53 -17.39 -5.31 18.67
CA ASP A 53 -16.70 -4.06 18.34
C ASP A 53 -15.77 -4.20 17.11
N ALA A 54 -15.72 -5.40 16.51
CA ALA A 54 -14.78 -5.75 15.44
C ALA A 54 -13.31 -5.44 15.79
N GLU A 55 -12.91 -5.68 17.04
CA GLU A 55 -11.54 -5.47 17.50
C GLU A 55 -10.71 -6.75 17.42
N GLY A 56 -9.44 -6.61 17.04
CA GLY A 56 -8.55 -7.75 16.91
C GLY A 56 -7.10 -7.47 17.28
N SER A 57 -6.30 -8.52 17.17
CA SER A 57 -4.85 -8.47 17.36
C SER A 57 -4.16 -9.05 16.15
N LEU A 58 -3.28 -8.26 15.53
CA LEU A 58 -2.41 -8.75 14.44
C LEU A 58 -1.49 -9.83 15.00
N THR A 59 -1.44 -10.97 14.32
CA THR A 59 -0.61 -12.11 14.71
C THR A 59 0.55 -12.32 13.76
N ARG A 60 0.34 -12.07 12.45
CA ARG A 60 1.38 -12.28 11.44
C ARG A 60 1.20 -11.37 10.23
N ILE A 61 2.31 -10.90 9.66
CA ILE A 61 2.34 -10.31 8.31
C ILE A 61 2.76 -11.40 7.34
N LEU A 62 2.01 -11.58 6.25
CA LEU A 62 2.31 -12.56 5.22
C LEU A 62 3.42 -12.03 4.27
N PRO A 63 4.11 -12.91 3.53
CA PRO A 63 5.17 -12.50 2.62
C PRO A 63 4.71 -11.43 1.63
N ARG A 64 5.53 -10.38 1.48
CA ARG A 64 5.25 -9.27 0.56
C ARG A 64 5.78 -9.60 -0.84
N LYS A 65 5.01 -9.30 -1.89
CA LYS A 65 5.53 -9.34 -3.27
C LYS A 65 6.42 -8.13 -3.58
N ASN A 66 6.12 -6.98 -2.99
CA ASN A 66 6.92 -5.74 -3.07
C ASN A 66 6.61 -4.82 -1.88
N ALA A 67 7.48 -3.83 -1.66
CA ALA A 67 7.30 -2.81 -0.62
C ALA A 67 7.90 -1.46 -1.05
N ILE A 68 7.05 -0.45 -1.19
CA ILE A 68 7.44 0.91 -1.55
C ILE A 68 7.76 1.67 -0.26
N LEU A 69 8.85 2.44 -0.27
CA LEU A 69 9.26 3.24 0.91
C LEU A 69 8.45 4.52 1.06
N ARG A 70 8.10 5.19 -0.05
CA ARG A 70 7.38 6.47 -0.06
C ARG A 70 6.30 6.50 -1.17
N PRO A 71 5.00 6.54 -0.81
CA PRO A 71 4.48 6.27 0.52
C PRO A 71 4.80 4.83 0.97
N PRO A 72 4.83 4.55 2.29
CA PRO A 72 5.10 3.21 2.81
C PRO A 72 3.91 2.29 2.56
N VAL A 73 3.96 1.49 1.49
CA VAL A 73 2.89 0.59 1.06
C VAL A 73 3.47 -0.75 0.56
N ALA A 74 2.80 -1.85 0.85
CA ALA A 74 3.17 -3.19 0.41
C ALA A 74 2.17 -3.74 -0.62
N ASN A 75 2.61 -4.75 -1.35
CA ASN A 75 1.77 -5.55 -2.26
C ASN A 75 1.02 -4.75 -3.33
N VAL A 76 1.67 -3.73 -3.89
CA VAL A 76 1.11 -2.94 -4.99
C VAL A 76 1.15 -3.76 -6.28
N ASP A 77 0.05 -3.77 -7.03
CA ASP A 77 -0.06 -4.50 -8.30
C ASP A 77 0.40 -3.68 -9.51
N GLN A 78 0.18 -2.37 -9.47
CA GLN A 78 0.39 -1.50 -10.61
C GLN A 78 0.69 -0.07 -10.16
N ALA A 79 1.62 0.60 -10.85
CA ALA A 79 1.79 2.04 -10.80
C ALA A 79 1.20 2.70 -12.05
N LEU A 80 0.41 3.75 -11.87
CA LEU A 80 -0.01 4.65 -12.94
C LEU A 80 0.78 5.95 -12.81
N VAL A 81 1.70 6.20 -13.74
CA VAL A 81 2.53 7.40 -13.77
C VAL A 81 1.88 8.43 -14.69
N VAL A 82 1.37 9.51 -14.10
CA VAL A 82 0.61 10.54 -14.82
C VAL A 82 1.46 11.78 -15.06
N PHE A 83 1.59 12.18 -16.32
CA PHE A 83 2.25 13.42 -16.73
C PHE A 83 1.30 14.27 -17.57
N ALA A 84 1.41 15.59 -17.48
CA ALA A 84 0.72 16.49 -18.41
C ALA A 84 1.45 16.52 -19.75
N ILE A 85 0.69 16.48 -20.85
CA ILE A 85 1.24 16.69 -22.20
C ILE A 85 1.60 18.17 -22.44
N LYS A 86 0.88 19.09 -21.79
CA LYS A 86 1.09 20.54 -21.83
C LYS A 86 0.65 21.18 -20.51
N ARG A 87 1.24 22.32 -20.16
CA ARG A 87 0.92 23.12 -18.95
C ARG A 87 0.89 22.29 -17.64
N PRO A 88 2.04 21.82 -17.12
CA PRO A 88 3.40 22.04 -17.64
C PRO A 88 3.78 21.06 -18.76
N ASN A 89 4.84 21.37 -19.49
CA ASN A 89 5.44 20.40 -20.41
C ASN A 89 6.00 19.21 -19.61
N PRO A 90 5.91 17.99 -20.15
CA PRO A 90 6.39 16.81 -19.44
C PRO A 90 7.91 16.84 -19.27
N SER A 91 8.37 16.51 -18.07
CA SER A 91 9.80 16.29 -17.81
C SER A 91 10.13 14.81 -18.02
N PHE A 92 10.75 14.47 -19.15
CA PHE A 92 11.15 13.09 -19.44
C PHE A 92 12.20 12.57 -18.45
N TYR A 93 13.11 13.43 -17.97
CA TYR A 93 14.04 13.08 -16.90
C TYR A 93 13.32 12.62 -15.62
N LEU A 94 12.24 13.32 -15.24
CA LEU A 94 11.45 12.92 -14.07
C LEU A 94 10.68 11.61 -14.33
N LEU A 95 10.15 11.43 -15.55
CA LEU A 95 9.49 10.19 -15.96
C LEU A 95 10.46 9.01 -15.84
N ASP A 96 11.66 9.11 -16.40
CA ASP A 96 12.68 8.05 -16.33
C ASP A 96 13.01 7.68 -14.88
N ARG A 97 13.13 8.67 -13.99
CA ARG A 97 13.35 8.42 -12.57
C ARG A 97 12.21 7.61 -11.95
N PHE A 98 10.96 7.92 -12.27
CA PHE A 98 9.83 7.11 -11.81
C PHE A 98 9.89 5.68 -12.37
N LEU A 99 10.17 5.52 -13.66
CA LEU A 99 10.27 4.20 -14.29
C LEU A 99 11.37 3.34 -13.67
N ILE A 100 12.54 3.91 -13.40
CA ILE A 100 13.64 3.22 -12.72
C ILE A 100 13.24 2.82 -11.30
N MET A 101 12.64 3.73 -10.53
CA MET A 101 12.19 3.45 -9.16
C MET A 101 11.18 2.32 -9.11
N MET A 102 10.18 2.31 -10.00
CA MET A 102 9.16 1.25 -10.04
C MET A 102 9.75 -0.08 -10.50
N LYS A 103 10.68 -0.06 -11.47
CA LYS A 103 11.40 -1.26 -11.92
C LYS A 103 12.21 -1.89 -10.80
N GLN A 104 12.90 -1.11 -9.96
CA GLN A 104 13.62 -1.61 -8.79
C GLN A 104 12.70 -2.30 -7.77
N GLN A 105 11.41 -1.96 -7.76
CA GLN A 105 10.39 -2.57 -6.88
C GLN A 105 9.61 -3.70 -7.57
N ASN A 106 10.01 -4.13 -8.78
CA ASN A 106 9.30 -5.09 -9.61
C ASN A 106 7.81 -4.72 -9.81
N LEU A 107 7.53 -3.42 -9.96
CA LEU A 107 6.16 -2.93 -10.11
C LEU A 107 5.85 -2.63 -11.59
N PRO A 108 4.83 -3.27 -12.19
CA PRO A 108 4.34 -2.91 -13.51
C PRO A 108 3.90 -1.45 -13.57
N VAL A 109 4.28 -0.74 -14.64
CA VAL A 109 3.96 0.69 -14.82
C VAL A 109 3.10 0.89 -16.06
N LEU A 110 2.03 1.66 -15.92
CA LEU A 110 1.33 2.31 -17.03
C LEU A 110 1.66 3.81 -17.03
N ILE A 111 2.02 4.33 -18.20
CA ILE A 111 2.27 5.77 -18.40
C ILE A 111 1.00 6.39 -18.97
N CYS A 112 0.55 7.49 -18.36
CA CYS A 112 -0.61 8.25 -18.81
C CYS A 112 -0.21 9.71 -19.05
N PHE A 113 -0.26 10.15 -20.30
CA PHE A 113 -0.19 11.56 -20.64
C PHE A 113 -1.60 12.16 -20.59
N ASN A 114 -1.87 12.96 -19.57
CA ASN A 114 -3.13 13.69 -19.42
C ASN A 114 -3.08 15.07 -20.10
N LYS A 115 -4.20 15.78 -20.08
CA LYS A 115 -4.40 17.10 -20.72
C LYS A 115 -4.32 17.08 -22.25
N GLY A 116 -4.74 15.98 -22.87
CA GLY A 116 -4.81 15.85 -24.33
C GLY A 116 -5.67 16.92 -25.01
N ASP A 117 -6.67 17.44 -24.28
CA ASP A 117 -7.57 18.53 -24.68
C ASP A 117 -6.86 19.85 -25.04
N ILE A 118 -5.65 20.07 -24.52
CA ILE A 118 -4.85 21.29 -24.80
C ILE A 118 -3.55 20.99 -25.55
N SER A 119 -3.47 19.87 -26.27
CA SER A 119 -2.23 19.43 -26.96
C SER A 119 -1.82 20.35 -28.13
N SER A 120 -2.78 20.98 -28.81
CA SER A 120 -2.57 21.99 -29.86
C SER A 120 -2.11 23.33 -29.31
#